data_AF-A0A3A9VMH5-F1
#
_entry.id   AF-A0A3A9VMH5-F1
#
_cell.length_a   1.000
_cell.length_b   1.000
_cell.length_c   1.000
_cell.angle_alpha   90.00
_cell.angle_beta   90.00
_cell.angle_gamma   90.00
#
_symmetry.space_group_name_H-M   'P 1'
#
loop_
_entity.id
_entity.type
_entity.pdbx_description
1 polymer ?
#
loop_
_entity_poly.entity_id
_entity_poly.type
_entity_poly.pdbx_seq_one_letter_code
_entity_poly.pdbx_strand_id
1 'polypeptide(L)'
;MQFALLISVLVALLLSAFLLLTHVQSFFTIKTQEILQTSALTNQQIFKSLPERITTKDTIVTTEGDKQQKLFTNYHGAWTKVFSQIETHHQKIKKTALIGSTFDQKSPNLYLANTNSPLVIVGDTRLEGNSYLPKQGVKAGNISGNYYQGSSLYYGRVIESEATLPKVDQQWISYLERLSNGSLLNEEHSISLKKELKHTFYKQGQNISSPSTIILGDEDIAGNITIQSAIQIIVHSTAKLEGVILIAPSIIIKDNVKGNLQAIATKKITVGKGCYLSYPSALILFDQNKIKNTTEGTTSQNKEPDFTISKNTLIEGSVVYLKKQKDTQNRIKTHLKTELGTEIIGEVYCEGNIDFQGIVRGSVYTRQFIANQSGSIYLNHIYNGKILNNPIPNYAGLPFINSKNSVAKWLY
;
A
#
# COMPACT_ATOMS: atom_id res chain seq x y z
N MET A 1 -1.42 27.63 -75.69
CA MET A 1 -1.96 26.34 -75.21
C MET A 1 -1.14 25.72 -74.07
N GLN A 2 0.20 25.63 -74.17
CA GLN A 2 1.04 25.01 -73.12
C GLN A 2 0.94 25.69 -71.73
N PHE A 3 0.83 27.02 -71.66
CA PHE A 3 0.65 27.75 -70.39
C PHE A 3 -0.69 27.45 -69.69
N ALA A 4 -1.79 27.33 -70.45
CA ALA A 4 -3.10 27.01 -69.90
C ALA A 4 -3.14 25.58 -69.33
N LEU A 5 -2.47 24.63 -70.00
CA LEU A 5 -2.26 23.27 -69.50
C LEU A 5 -1.46 23.26 -68.20
N LEU A 6 -0.37 24.03 -68.11
CA LEU A 6 0.46 24.11 -66.91
C LEU A 6 -0.30 24.70 -65.72
N ILE A 7 -1.06 25.79 -65.93
CA ILE A 7 -1.89 26.41 -64.89
C ILE A 7 -3.01 25.44 -64.46
N SER A 8 -3.65 24.73 -65.39
CA SER A 8 -4.67 23.73 -65.09
C SER A 8 -4.15 22.60 -64.21
N VAL A 9 -2.96 22.06 -64.52
CA VAL A 9 -2.32 21.00 -63.71
C VAL A 9 -1.97 21.52 -62.32
N LEU A 10 -1.46 22.75 -62.21
CA LEU A 10 -1.11 23.36 -60.93
C LEU A 10 -2.35 23.60 -60.04
N VAL A 11 -3.45 24.07 -60.62
CA VAL A 11 -4.73 24.22 -59.92
C VAL A 11 -5.29 22.86 -59.50
N ALA A 12 -5.22 21.84 -60.35
CA ALA A 12 -5.66 20.48 -60.02
C ALA A 12 -4.85 19.88 -58.87
N LEU A 13 -3.52 20.09 -58.85
CA LEU A 13 -2.65 19.66 -57.75
C LEU A 13 -2.99 20.37 -56.44
N LEU A 14 -3.21 21.70 -56.47
CA LEU A 14 -3.61 22.46 -55.28
C LEU A 14 -4.96 22.01 -54.73
N LEU A 15 -5.96 21.80 -55.59
CA LEU A 15 -7.27 21.30 -55.19
C LEU A 15 -7.19 19.88 -54.63
N SER A 16 -6.39 19.01 -55.25
CA SER A 16 -6.15 17.65 -54.76
C SER A 16 -5.47 17.66 -53.39
N ALA A 17 -4.45 18.49 -53.20
CA ALA A 17 -3.77 18.65 -51.92
C ALA A 17 -4.71 19.19 -50.84
N PHE A 18 -5.57 20.16 -51.17
CA PHE A 18 -6.56 20.71 -50.24
C PHE A 18 -7.64 19.69 -49.85
N LEU A 19 -8.16 18.93 -50.83
CA LEU A 19 -9.11 17.84 -50.57
C LEU A 19 -8.50 16.75 -49.70
N LEU A 20 -7.26 16.37 -49.99
CA LEU A 20 -6.53 15.37 -49.20
C LEU A 20 -6.28 15.87 -47.77
N LEU A 21 -5.86 17.12 -47.60
CA LEU A 21 -5.67 17.73 -46.28
C LEU A 21 -6.99 17.73 -45.47
N THR A 22 -8.09 18.12 -46.10
CA THR A 22 -9.42 18.17 -45.45
C THR A 22 -9.88 16.76 -45.05
N HIS A 23 -9.72 15.78 -45.93
CA HIS A 23 -10.05 14.39 -45.65
C HIS A 23 -9.20 13.84 -44.50
N VAL A 24 -7.90 14.08 -44.52
CA VAL A 24 -6.97 13.66 -43.48
C VAL A 24 -7.34 14.29 -42.13
N GLN A 25 -7.63 15.59 -42.09
CA GLN A 25 -8.03 16.27 -40.86
C GLN A 25 -9.36 15.78 -40.30
N SER A 26 -10.36 15.57 -41.17
CA SER A 26 -11.64 14.97 -40.78
C SER A 26 -11.46 13.56 -40.23
N PHE A 27 -10.67 12.73 -40.92
CA PHE A 27 -10.34 11.37 -40.47
C PHE A 27 -9.66 11.37 -39.10
N PHE A 28 -8.66 12.23 -38.90
CA PHE A 28 -7.98 12.36 -37.60
C PHE A 28 -8.93 12.84 -36.50
N THR A 29 -9.85 13.76 -36.80
CA THR A 29 -10.84 14.26 -35.83
C THR A 29 -11.75 13.14 -35.37
N ILE A 30 -12.30 12.35 -36.31
CA ILE A 30 -13.16 11.20 -36.01
C ILE A 30 -12.39 10.16 -35.17
N LYS A 31 -11.18 9.80 -35.58
CA LYS A 31 -10.36 8.82 -34.85
C LYS A 31 -9.98 9.28 -33.46
N THR A 32 -9.68 10.57 -33.29
CA THR A 32 -9.39 11.17 -31.98
C THR A 32 -10.62 11.11 -31.07
N GLN A 33 -11.79 11.47 -31.58
CA GLN A 33 -13.04 11.40 -30.82
C GLN A 33 -13.38 9.97 -30.38
N GLU A 34 -13.22 8.98 -31.26
CA GLU A 34 -13.40 7.56 -30.92
C GLU A 34 -12.47 7.11 -29.78
N ILE A 35 -11.19 7.51 -29.83
CA ILE A 35 -10.20 7.18 -28.78
C ILE A 35 -10.61 7.82 -27.45
N LEU A 36 -10.97 9.10 -27.46
CA LEU A 36 -11.37 9.82 -26.25
C LEU A 36 -12.63 9.22 -25.63
N GLN A 37 -13.64 8.91 -26.43
CA GLN A 37 -14.87 8.28 -25.95
C GLN A 37 -14.60 6.89 -25.37
N THR A 38 -13.83 6.06 -26.07
CA THR A 38 -13.50 4.72 -25.60
C THR A 38 -12.69 4.79 -24.29
N SER A 39 -11.74 5.72 -24.21
CA SER A 39 -10.91 5.98 -23.02
C SER A 39 -11.74 6.46 -21.82
N ALA A 40 -12.73 7.32 -22.07
CA ALA A 40 -13.66 7.80 -21.06
C ALA A 40 -14.57 6.66 -20.54
N LEU A 41 -15.07 5.82 -21.43
CA LEU A 41 -15.85 4.63 -21.05
C LEU A 41 -15.01 3.66 -20.22
N THR A 42 -13.74 3.41 -20.57
CA THR A 42 -12.84 2.55 -19.79
C THR A 42 -12.61 3.11 -18.38
N ASN A 43 -12.45 4.43 -18.25
CA ASN A 43 -12.38 5.08 -16.93
C ASN A 43 -13.68 4.90 -16.15
N GLN A 44 -14.82 5.14 -16.79
CA GLN A 44 -16.13 5.03 -16.17
C GLN A 44 -16.38 3.60 -15.67
N GLN A 45 -15.92 2.57 -16.39
CA GLN A 45 -16.02 1.18 -15.97
C GLN A 45 -15.26 0.92 -14.66
N ILE A 46 -14.03 1.45 -14.52
CA ILE A 46 -13.25 1.36 -13.28
C ILE A 46 -13.94 2.12 -12.15
N PHE A 47 -14.42 3.34 -12.40
CA PHE A 47 -15.11 4.13 -11.37
C PHE A 47 -16.42 3.48 -10.91
N LYS A 48 -17.17 2.85 -11.82
CA LYS A 48 -18.37 2.06 -11.49
C LYS A 48 -18.05 0.83 -10.63
N SER A 49 -16.87 0.23 -10.77
CA SER A 49 -16.47 -0.93 -9.95
C SER A 49 -15.98 -0.59 -8.53
N LEU A 50 -15.72 0.70 -8.23
CA LEU A 50 -15.20 1.12 -6.93
C LEU A 50 -16.09 0.70 -5.74
N PRO A 51 -17.42 0.83 -5.78
CA PRO A 51 -18.26 0.51 -4.62
C PRO A 51 -18.35 -0.98 -4.30
N GLU A 52 -18.24 -1.86 -5.29
CA GLU A 52 -18.65 -3.25 -5.14
C GLU A 52 -17.57 -4.17 -4.54
N ARG A 53 -16.28 -3.81 -4.61
CA ARG A 53 -15.14 -4.65 -4.14
C ARG A 53 -15.26 -6.14 -4.52
N ILE A 54 -15.92 -6.46 -5.62
CA ILE A 54 -16.06 -7.85 -6.04
C ILE A 54 -14.72 -8.26 -6.65
N THR A 55 -13.95 -9.06 -5.92
CA THR A 55 -12.83 -9.78 -6.54
C THR A 55 -13.40 -10.82 -7.48
N THR A 56 -12.95 -10.82 -8.72
CA THR A 56 -13.42 -11.76 -9.73
C THR A 56 -12.34 -12.83 -9.93
N LYS A 57 -12.73 -14.10 -9.87
CA LYS A 57 -11.79 -15.19 -10.21
C LYS A 57 -11.47 -15.17 -11.70
N ASP A 58 -12.46 -14.86 -12.50
CA ASP A 58 -12.37 -14.77 -13.96
C ASP A 58 -12.66 -13.35 -14.45
N THR A 59 -12.36 -13.12 -15.74
CA THR A 59 -12.69 -11.86 -16.41
C THR A 59 -14.19 -11.79 -16.66
N ILE A 60 -14.86 -10.77 -16.14
CA ILE A 60 -16.25 -10.49 -16.50
C ILE A 60 -16.24 -9.88 -17.89
N VAL A 61 -16.93 -10.53 -18.83
CA VAL A 61 -17.13 -10.03 -20.19
C VAL A 61 -18.59 -9.61 -20.35
N THR A 62 -18.82 -8.36 -20.72
CA THR A 62 -20.14 -7.83 -21.02
C THR A 62 -20.14 -7.30 -22.45
N THR A 63 -21.13 -7.71 -23.23
CA THR A 63 -21.31 -7.22 -24.60
C THR A 63 -22.51 -6.29 -24.62
N GLU A 64 -22.31 -5.06 -25.08
CA GLU A 64 -23.35 -4.05 -25.23
C GLU A 64 -23.29 -3.49 -26.67
N GLY A 65 -24.20 -3.98 -27.53
CA GLY A 65 -24.11 -3.76 -28.98
C GLY A 65 -22.78 -4.28 -29.54
N ASP A 66 -22.06 -3.41 -30.24
CA ASP A 66 -20.74 -3.71 -30.85
C ASP A 66 -19.56 -3.56 -29.88
N LYS A 67 -19.81 -3.31 -28.59
CA LYS A 67 -18.78 -3.07 -27.59
C LYS A 67 -18.60 -4.30 -26.71
N GLN A 68 -17.38 -4.84 -26.67
CA GLN A 68 -16.99 -5.83 -25.68
C GLN A 68 -16.24 -5.16 -24.53
N GLN A 69 -16.77 -5.30 -23.32
CA GLN A 69 -16.18 -4.79 -22.09
C GLN A 69 -15.62 -5.96 -21.29
N LYS A 70 -14.37 -5.85 -20.86
CA LYS A 70 -13.72 -6.82 -19.98
C LYS A 70 -13.33 -6.15 -18.68
N LEU A 71 -13.70 -6.73 -17.55
CA LEU A 71 -13.32 -6.29 -16.22
C LEU A 71 -12.67 -7.44 -15.47
N PHE A 72 -11.54 -7.19 -14.84
CA PHE A 72 -10.87 -8.14 -13.97
C PHE A 72 -10.37 -7.45 -12.72
N THR A 73 -10.70 -8.00 -11.56
CA THR A 73 -10.41 -7.38 -10.26
C THR A 73 -9.77 -8.40 -9.33
N ASN A 74 -8.55 -8.14 -8.87
CA ASN A 74 -7.85 -9.03 -7.93
C ASN A 74 -6.99 -8.26 -6.92
N TYR A 75 -6.68 -8.88 -5.79
CA TYR A 75 -5.72 -8.31 -4.85
C TYR A 75 -4.30 -8.28 -5.41
N HIS A 76 -3.59 -7.20 -5.12
CA HIS A 76 -2.21 -6.96 -5.51
C HIS A 76 -1.47 -6.30 -4.33
N GLY A 77 -1.03 -7.14 -3.40
CA GLY A 77 -0.46 -6.71 -2.12
C GLY A 77 -1.51 -6.06 -1.21
N ALA A 78 -1.28 -4.83 -0.75
CA ALA A 78 -2.19 -4.06 0.09
C ALA A 78 -3.40 -3.48 -0.66
N TRP A 79 -3.30 -3.34 -1.98
CA TRP A 79 -4.35 -2.73 -2.81
C TRP A 79 -5.08 -3.77 -3.65
N THR A 80 -6.21 -3.36 -4.21
CA THR A 80 -6.91 -4.12 -5.24
C THR A 80 -6.50 -3.58 -6.61
N LYS A 81 -6.08 -4.46 -7.51
CA LYS A 81 -5.82 -4.13 -8.91
C LYS A 81 -7.08 -4.37 -9.74
N VAL A 82 -7.46 -3.36 -10.51
CA VAL A 82 -8.58 -3.41 -11.45
C VAL A 82 -8.06 -3.21 -12.85
N PHE A 83 -8.32 -4.15 -13.74
CA PHE A 83 -8.07 -4.07 -15.17
C PHE A 83 -9.40 -3.91 -15.90
N SER A 84 -9.50 -2.90 -16.76
CA SER A 84 -10.62 -2.69 -17.66
C SER A 84 -10.11 -2.63 -19.10
N GLN A 85 -10.85 -3.28 -19.99
CA GLN A 85 -10.63 -3.20 -21.42
C GLN A 85 -11.95 -2.98 -22.13
N ILE A 86 -11.97 -2.03 -23.06
CA ILE A 86 -13.08 -1.84 -23.99
C ILE A 86 -12.57 -2.08 -25.40
N GLU A 87 -13.25 -2.97 -26.10
CA GLU A 87 -12.98 -3.37 -27.46
C GLU A 87 -14.20 -3.04 -28.32
N THR A 88 -13.97 -2.29 -29.38
CA THR A 88 -14.92 -1.94 -30.45
C THR A 88 -14.38 -2.52 -31.75
N HIS A 89 -15.17 -2.53 -32.83
CA HIS A 89 -14.71 -3.00 -34.15
C HIS A 89 -13.39 -2.36 -34.62
N HIS A 90 -13.09 -1.13 -34.20
CA HIS A 90 -11.95 -0.38 -34.71
C HIS A 90 -10.84 -0.15 -33.69
N GLN A 91 -11.11 -0.34 -32.39
CA GLN A 91 -10.20 0.10 -31.32
C GLN A 91 -10.29 -0.77 -30.08
N LYS A 92 -9.15 -0.89 -29.40
CA LYS A 92 -9.00 -1.61 -28.14
C LYS A 92 -8.22 -0.75 -27.14
N ILE A 93 -8.88 -0.33 -26.07
CA ILE A 93 -8.25 0.47 -25.00
C ILE A 93 -8.23 -0.35 -23.71
N LYS A 94 -7.08 -0.31 -23.03
CA LYS A 94 -6.83 -1.00 -21.75
C LYS A 94 -6.42 0.03 -20.71
N LYS A 95 -6.93 -0.15 -19.49
CA LYS A 95 -6.48 0.62 -18.32
C LYS A 95 -6.38 -0.29 -17.11
N THR A 96 -5.39 -0.03 -16.28
CA THR A 96 -5.22 -0.70 -14.99
C THR A 96 -5.06 0.34 -13.91
N ALA A 97 -5.66 0.10 -12.75
CA ALA A 97 -5.53 0.96 -11.58
C ALA A 97 -5.36 0.12 -10.31
N LEU A 98 -4.60 0.64 -9.35
CA LEU A 98 -4.71 0.24 -7.95
C LEU A 98 -5.81 1.04 -7.29
N ILE A 99 -6.67 0.38 -6.53
CA ILE A 99 -7.76 0.99 -5.77
C ILE A 99 -7.61 0.63 -4.28
N GLY A 100 -8.03 1.55 -3.42
CA GLY A 100 -7.96 1.42 -1.97
C GLY A 100 -9.04 2.24 -1.27
N SER A 101 -9.17 2.07 0.04
CA SER A 101 -10.19 2.78 0.84
C SER A 101 -9.91 4.27 0.91
N THR A 102 -10.92 5.10 0.74
CA THR A 102 -10.80 6.56 0.90
C THR A 102 -10.72 6.95 2.36
N PHE A 103 -9.89 7.94 2.66
CA PHE A 103 -9.97 8.68 3.92
C PHE A 103 -11.10 9.72 3.85
N ASP A 104 -12.07 9.65 4.76
CA ASP A 104 -13.18 10.60 4.88
C ASP A 104 -13.10 11.43 6.18
N GLN A 105 -14.04 12.37 6.37
CA GLN A 105 -14.07 13.22 7.57
C GLN A 105 -14.33 12.46 8.89
N LYS A 106 -14.80 11.21 8.81
CA LYS A 106 -15.02 10.34 9.98
C LYS A 106 -13.84 9.40 10.21
N SER A 107 -12.91 9.32 9.28
CA SER A 107 -11.78 8.43 9.36
C SER A 107 -10.86 8.86 10.51
N PRO A 108 -10.35 7.91 11.31
CA PRO A 108 -9.49 8.21 12.44
C PRO A 108 -8.07 8.58 11.98
N ASN A 109 -7.48 9.59 12.59
CA ASN A 109 -6.03 9.77 12.59
C ASN A 109 -5.38 8.86 13.63
N LEU A 110 -6.07 8.65 14.75
CA LEU A 110 -5.70 7.68 15.76
C LEU A 110 -6.91 6.82 16.12
N TYR A 111 -6.73 5.50 16.11
CA TYR A 111 -7.65 4.53 16.67
C TYR A 111 -6.90 3.64 17.65
N LEU A 112 -7.12 3.86 18.94
CA LEU A 112 -6.60 3.01 20.01
C LEU A 112 -7.74 2.15 20.55
N ALA A 113 -7.60 0.82 20.51
CA ALA A 113 -8.64 -0.08 21.02
C ALA A 113 -8.98 0.17 22.50
N ASN A 114 -10.26 0.13 22.84
CA ASN A 114 -10.73 0.36 24.19
C ASN A 114 -10.39 -0.81 25.12
N THR A 115 -9.34 -0.63 25.90
CA THR A 115 -8.91 -1.56 26.95
C THR A 115 -9.20 -1.03 28.36
N ASN A 116 -10.14 -0.07 28.48
CA ASN A 116 -10.47 0.64 29.72
C ASN A 116 -9.27 1.31 30.41
N SER A 117 -8.23 1.63 29.65
CA SER A 117 -7.01 2.29 30.13
C SER A 117 -6.81 3.61 29.36
N PRO A 118 -6.35 4.70 30.02
CA PRO A 118 -6.09 5.95 29.31
C PRO A 118 -4.88 5.83 28.38
N LEU A 119 -4.86 6.67 27.34
CA LEU A 119 -3.64 6.94 26.58
C LEU A 119 -2.81 7.99 27.33
N VAL A 120 -1.54 7.71 27.58
CA VAL A 120 -0.62 8.66 28.20
C VAL A 120 0.32 9.24 27.15
N ILE A 121 0.38 10.57 27.08
CA ILE A 121 1.26 11.28 26.13
C ILE A 121 2.39 11.98 26.87
N VAL A 122 3.60 11.87 26.33
CA VAL A 122 4.84 12.29 26.99
C VAL A 122 5.79 12.95 25.99
N GLY A 123 6.56 13.95 26.45
CA GLY A 123 7.52 14.68 25.62
C GLY A 123 6.85 15.51 24.53
N ASP A 124 7.50 15.60 23.37
CA ASP A 124 7.02 16.29 22.16
C ASP A 124 6.03 15.40 21.37
N THR A 125 4.97 14.97 22.05
CA THR A 125 3.89 14.18 21.46
C THR A 125 2.79 15.09 20.91
N ARG A 126 2.24 14.76 19.74
CA ARG A 126 1.16 15.55 19.13
C ARG A 126 0.12 14.66 18.47
N LEU A 127 -1.15 14.89 18.79
CA LEU A 127 -2.29 14.16 18.24
C LEU A 127 -3.23 15.16 17.54
N GLU A 128 -3.27 15.12 16.20
CA GLU A 128 -4.17 15.95 15.39
C GLU A 128 -5.30 15.14 14.76
N GLY A 129 -6.42 15.81 14.49
CA GLY A 129 -7.55 15.22 13.76
C GLY A 129 -8.43 14.35 14.65
N ASN A 130 -9.04 13.31 14.08
CA ASN A 130 -9.98 12.47 14.81
C ASN A 130 -9.24 11.39 15.60
N SER A 131 -9.36 11.41 16.93
CA SER A 131 -8.78 10.42 17.83
C SER A 131 -9.88 9.57 18.47
N TYR A 132 -9.94 8.30 18.07
CA TYR A 132 -10.79 7.27 18.68
C TYR A 132 -10.01 6.63 19.84
N LEU A 133 -10.49 6.85 21.06
CA LEU A 133 -9.76 6.53 22.27
C LEU A 133 -10.62 5.76 23.28
N PRO A 134 -10.00 5.00 24.20
CA PRO A 134 -10.70 4.40 25.32
C PRO A 134 -11.49 5.44 26.12
N LYS A 135 -12.53 5.01 26.82
CA LYS A 135 -13.39 5.89 27.66
C LYS A 135 -12.60 6.75 28.66
N GLN A 136 -11.44 6.27 29.11
CA GLN A 136 -10.55 6.97 30.05
C GLN A 136 -9.80 8.17 29.41
N GLY A 137 -9.90 8.36 28.09
CA GLY A 137 -9.35 9.50 27.37
C GLY A 137 -7.83 9.55 27.31
N VAL A 138 -7.30 10.78 27.22
CA VAL A 138 -5.87 11.08 27.19
C VAL A 138 -5.43 11.70 28.51
N LYS A 139 -4.22 11.38 28.97
CA LYS A 139 -3.56 12.01 30.12
C LYS A 139 -2.14 12.44 29.75
N ALA A 140 -1.67 13.54 30.33
CA ALA A 140 -0.25 13.88 30.29
C ALA A 140 0.53 12.97 31.25
N GLY A 141 1.72 12.55 30.85
CA GLY A 141 2.62 11.75 31.68
C GLY A 141 4.04 12.31 31.75
N ASN A 142 4.90 11.54 32.43
CA ASN A 142 6.33 11.77 32.52
C ASN A 142 7.07 10.45 32.33
N ILE A 143 8.15 10.49 31.55
CA ILE A 143 9.11 9.38 31.48
C ILE A 143 10.51 9.94 31.72
N SER A 144 11.17 9.46 32.79
CA SER A 144 12.55 9.83 33.15
C SER A 144 12.79 11.35 33.21
N GLY A 145 11.84 12.12 33.76
CA GLY A 145 11.96 13.58 33.87
C GLY A 145 11.44 14.34 32.64
N ASN A 146 11.14 13.67 31.53
CA ASN A 146 10.57 14.30 30.35
C ASN A 146 9.04 14.36 30.50
N TYR A 147 8.53 15.56 30.76
CA TYR A 147 7.09 15.84 30.83
C TYR A 147 6.49 16.06 29.44
N TYR A 148 5.16 15.94 29.34
CA TYR A 148 4.43 16.40 28.16
C TYR A 148 4.65 17.91 27.92
N GLN A 149 4.98 18.28 26.68
CA GLN A 149 5.35 19.66 26.32
C GLN A 149 4.25 20.43 25.58
N GLY A 150 3.15 19.77 25.18
CA GLY A 150 2.09 20.42 24.41
C GLY A 150 1.11 21.21 25.27
N SER A 151 0.44 22.19 24.63
CA SER A 151 -0.54 23.07 25.27
C SER A 151 -1.93 22.45 25.45
N SER A 152 -2.25 21.41 24.66
CA SER A 152 -3.50 20.66 24.72
C SER A 152 -3.20 19.18 24.56
N LEU A 153 -3.98 18.30 25.17
CA LEU A 153 -3.77 16.85 25.08
C LEU A 153 -4.11 16.29 23.68
N TYR A 154 -4.89 17.02 22.90
CA TYR A 154 -5.26 16.67 21.53
C TYR A 154 -5.69 17.94 20.75
N TYR A 155 -5.58 17.88 19.43
CA TYR A 155 -5.89 18.96 18.51
C TYR A 155 -6.87 18.47 17.43
N GLY A 156 -8.12 18.25 17.85
CA GLY A 156 -9.17 17.70 17.00
C GLY A 156 -10.31 17.09 17.82
N ARG A 157 -11.03 16.13 17.25
CA ARG A 157 -12.17 15.49 17.92
C ARG A 157 -11.72 14.22 18.64
N VAL A 158 -12.25 14.01 19.84
CA VAL A 158 -12.10 12.75 20.58
C VAL A 158 -13.42 11.99 20.53
N ILE A 159 -13.35 10.72 20.15
CA ILE A 159 -14.49 9.81 19.99
C ILE A 159 -14.19 8.55 20.79
N GLU A 160 -15.19 7.95 21.42
CA GLU A 160 -14.99 6.68 22.13
C GLU A 160 -14.72 5.55 21.12
N SER A 161 -13.60 4.85 21.30
CA SER A 161 -13.24 3.66 20.51
C SER A 161 -13.99 2.41 21.00
N GLU A 162 -14.12 1.43 20.12
CA GLU A 162 -14.54 0.08 20.49
C GLU A 162 -13.35 -0.76 20.99
N ALA A 163 -13.62 -1.91 21.60
CA ALA A 163 -12.58 -2.85 22.05
C ALA A 163 -11.84 -3.55 20.90
N THR A 164 -12.37 -3.48 19.68
CA THR A 164 -11.80 -4.09 18.47
C THR A 164 -11.37 -3.03 17.48
N LEU A 165 -10.29 -3.28 16.74
CA LEU A 165 -9.89 -2.41 15.64
C LEU A 165 -10.90 -2.44 14.50
N PRO A 166 -11.01 -1.37 13.69
CA PRO A 166 -11.76 -1.39 12.44
C PRO A 166 -11.32 -2.58 11.59
N LYS A 167 -12.29 -3.36 11.11
CA LYS A 167 -12.00 -4.59 10.38
C LYS A 167 -11.55 -4.28 8.95
N VAL A 168 -10.52 -4.99 8.52
CA VAL A 168 -10.12 -5.08 7.11
C VAL A 168 -10.88 -6.21 6.41
N ASP A 169 -10.87 -6.20 5.09
CA ASP A 169 -11.54 -7.19 4.25
C ASP A 169 -11.02 -8.61 4.53
N GLN A 170 -11.94 -9.53 4.86
CA GLN A 170 -11.58 -10.91 5.15
C GLN A 170 -10.99 -11.64 3.93
N GLN A 171 -11.41 -11.29 2.72
CA GLN A 171 -10.86 -11.87 1.50
C GLN A 171 -9.40 -11.43 1.28
N TRP A 172 -9.06 -10.21 1.70
CA TRP A 172 -7.68 -9.73 1.69
C TRP A 172 -6.81 -10.51 2.67
N ILE A 173 -7.32 -10.77 3.89
CA ILE A 173 -6.64 -11.63 4.86
C ILE A 173 -6.40 -13.04 4.28
N SER A 174 -7.41 -13.65 3.65
CA SER A 174 -7.26 -14.96 3.00
C SER A 174 -6.26 -14.94 1.84
N TYR A 175 -6.19 -13.83 1.09
CA TYR A 175 -5.18 -13.63 0.05
C TYR A 175 -3.76 -13.59 0.65
N LEU A 176 -3.54 -12.81 1.70
CA LEU A 176 -2.24 -12.73 2.39
C LEU A 176 -1.84 -14.09 2.97
N GLU A 177 -2.79 -14.82 3.55
CA GLU A 177 -2.55 -16.16 4.10
C GLU A 177 -2.10 -17.14 3.01
N ARG A 178 -2.72 -17.12 1.84
CA ARG A 178 -2.33 -17.97 0.70
C ARG A 178 -0.90 -17.67 0.23
N LEU A 179 -0.56 -16.39 0.08
CA LEU A 179 0.79 -15.96 -0.29
C LEU A 179 1.83 -16.40 0.74
N SER A 180 1.50 -16.22 2.02
CA SER A 180 2.33 -16.57 3.18
C SER A 180 2.62 -18.07 3.27
N ASN A 181 1.69 -18.91 2.84
CA ASN A 181 1.83 -20.37 2.83
C ASN A 181 2.65 -20.89 1.62
N GLY A 182 3.29 -20.02 0.85
CA GLY A 182 4.17 -20.45 -0.24
C GLY A 182 3.44 -20.81 -1.54
N SER A 183 2.23 -20.30 -1.78
CA SER A 183 1.44 -20.71 -2.95
C SER A 183 2.14 -20.52 -4.29
N LEU A 184 3.08 -19.57 -4.40
CA LEU A 184 3.84 -19.32 -5.64
C LEU A 184 5.19 -20.06 -5.69
N LEU A 185 5.60 -20.75 -4.62
CA LEU A 185 6.85 -21.53 -4.60
C LEU A 185 6.76 -22.80 -5.47
N ASN A 186 5.55 -23.34 -5.66
CA ASN A 186 5.29 -24.56 -6.41
C ASN A 186 4.70 -24.28 -7.81
N GLU A 187 4.74 -23.04 -8.29
CA GLU A 187 4.24 -22.74 -9.63
C GLU A 187 5.26 -23.15 -10.70
N GLU A 188 4.85 -24.04 -11.62
CA GLU A 188 5.64 -24.48 -12.79
C GLU A 188 6.07 -23.33 -13.70
N HIS A 189 5.48 -22.14 -13.55
CA HIS A 189 5.68 -20.96 -14.38
C HIS A 189 6.66 -19.92 -13.77
N SER A 190 7.49 -20.31 -12.80
CA SER A 190 8.51 -19.41 -12.25
C SER A 190 9.59 -19.07 -13.29
N ILE A 191 9.97 -17.80 -13.37
CA ILE A 191 11.09 -17.35 -14.22
C ILE A 191 12.33 -17.09 -13.36
N SER A 192 13.51 -17.22 -13.97
CA SER A 192 14.77 -16.89 -13.30
C SER A 192 14.90 -15.39 -13.06
N LEU A 193 15.49 -15.02 -11.92
CA LEU A 193 15.88 -13.65 -11.62
C LEU A 193 16.88 -13.15 -12.68
N LYS A 194 16.63 -11.95 -13.22
CA LYS A 194 17.49 -11.27 -14.19
C LYS A 194 17.89 -9.90 -13.65
N LYS A 195 19.03 -9.40 -14.11
CA LYS A 195 19.51 -8.06 -13.75
C LYS A 195 18.55 -6.96 -14.17
N GLU A 196 17.93 -7.06 -15.33
CA GLU A 196 16.90 -6.13 -15.78
C GLU A 196 15.64 -6.90 -16.16
N LEU A 197 14.50 -6.50 -15.59
CA LEU A 197 13.21 -7.11 -15.87
C LEU A 197 12.08 -6.11 -15.75
N LYS A 198 11.31 -5.94 -16.83
CA LYS A 198 10.14 -5.06 -16.87
C LYS A 198 8.92 -5.82 -17.36
N HIS A 199 7.81 -5.71 -16.65
CA HIS A 199 6.57 -6.39 -17.02
C HIS A 199 5.32 -5.54 -16.79
N THR A 200 4.54 -5.32 -17.85
CA THR A 200 3.35 -4.45 -17.83
C THR A 200 2.23 -4.99 -16.94
N PHE A 201 1.47 -4.08 -16.33
CA PHE A 201 0.26 -4.41 -15.56
C PHE A 201 -0.96 -4.80 -16.43
N TYR A 202 -0.86 -4.72 -17.76
CA TYR A 202 -1.90 -5.20 -18.69
C TYR A 202 -1.85 -6.71 -18.95
N LYS A 203 -0.84 -7.40 -18.43
CA LYS A 203 -0.67 -8.85 -18.56
C LYS A 203 -0.73 -9.53 -17.20
N GLN A 204 -0.95 -10.85 -17.20
CA GLN A 204 -0.83 -11.68 -15.99
C GLN A 204 0.57 -11.50 -15.38
N GLY A 205 0.65 -11.44 -14.05
CA GLY A 205 1.91 -11.16 -13.36
C GLY A 205 2.94 -12.26 -13.56
N GLN A 206 4.22 -11.89 -13.46
CA GLN A 206 5.34 -12.84 -13.48
C GLN A 206 5.81 -13.14 -12.06
N ASN A 207 6.14 -14.39 -11.82
CA ASN A 207 6.59 -14.87 -10.52
C ASN A 207 8.04 -15.35 -10.61
N ILE A 208 8.86 -14.88 -9.69
CA ILE A 208 10.23 -15.33 -9.46
C ILE A 208 10.22 -16.01 -8.10
N SER A 209 10.53 -17.30 -8.04
CA SER A 209 10.56 -18.05 -6.78
C SER A 209 11.93 -18.70 -6.56
N SER A 210 12.35 -18.74 -5.29
CA SER A 210 13.56 -19.47 -4.88
C SER A 210 13.36 -20.17 -3.53
N PRO A 211 13.82 -21.42 -3.38
CA PRO A 211 13.84 -22.10 -2.08
C PRO A 211 14.92 -21.52 -1.14
N SER A 212 15.84 -20.69 -1.65
CA SER A 212 16.93 -20.08 -0.90
C SER A 212 16.75 -18.56 -0.75
N THR A 213 17.63 -17.94 0.03
CA THR A 213 17.69 -16.48 0.18
C THR A 213 17.89 -15.80 -1.16
N ILE A 214 17.11 -14.75 -1.43
CA ILE A 214 17.27 -13.87 -2.58
C ILE A 214 17.93 -12.56 -2.10
N ILE A 215 19.00 -12.16 -2.77
CA ILE A 215 19.69 -10.90 -2.53
C ILE A 215 19.46 -10.02 -3.75
N LEU A 216 18.78 -8.89 -3.57
CA LEU A 216 18.56 -7.88 -4.60
C LEU A 216 19.63 -6.79 -4.40
N GLY A 217 20.67 -6.85 -5.22
CA GLY A 217 21.88 -6.03 -5.18
C GLY A 217 21.86 -4.94 -6.24
N ASP A 218 21.86 -5.32 -7.51
CA ASP A 218 22.06 -4.42 -8.66
C ASP A 218 20.97 -4.60 -9.74
N GLU A 219 19.87 -5.26 -9.38
CA GLU A 219 18.75 -5.51 -10.27
C GLU A 219 17.86 -4.27 -10.45
N ASP A 220 17.39 -4.06 -11.68
CA ASP A 220 16.39 -3.08 -12.10
C ASP A 220 15.12 -3.81 -12.51
N ILE A 221 14.17 -3.87 -11.57
CA ILE A 221 12.94 -4.67 -11.70
C ILE A 221 11.73 -3.73 -11.57
N ALA A 222 10.90 -3.70 -12.61
CA ALA A 222 9.73 -2.84 -12.65
C ALA A 222 8.46 -3.53 -13.17
N GLY A 223 7.35 -3.24 -12.51
CA GLY A 223 6.01 -3.62 -12.95
C GLY A 223 5.42 -4.83 -12.22
N ASN A 224 4.50 -5.54 -12.89
CA ASN A 224 3.66 -6.58 -12.30
C ASN A 224 4.42 -7.90 -12.02
N ILE A 225 5.37 -7.84 -11.09
CA ILE A 225 6.33 -8.90 -10.78
C ILE A 225 6.25 -9.21 -9.28
N THR A 226 6.18 -10.50 -8.95
CA THR A 226 6.25 -10.99 -7.57
C THR A 226 7.52 -11.81 -7.38
N ILE A 227 8.32 -11.47 -6.37
CA ILE A 227 9.55 -12.17 -6.01
C ILE A 227 9.31 -12.86 -4.67
N GLN A 228 9.42 -14.19 -4.65
CA GLN A 228 9.18 -15.01 -3.47
C GLN A 228 10.41 -15.84 -3.08
N SER A 229 10.82 -15.75 -1.81
CA SER A 229 11.82 -16.65 -1.22
C SER A 229 11.19 -17.50 -0.14
N ALA A 230 11.58 -18.77 -0.05
CA ALA A 230 11.18 -19.65 1.06
C ALA A 230 11.88 -19.32 2.38
N ILE A 231 12.94 -18.49 2.36
CA ILE A 231 13.74 -18.16 3.55
C ILE A 231 13.73 -16.65 3.81
N GLN A 232 14.30 -15.87 2.90
CA GLN A 232 14.60 -14.47 3.13
C GLN A 232 14.80 -13.69 1.83
N ILE A 233 14.39 -12.42 1.83
CA ILE A 233 14.77 -11.44 0.81
C ILE A 233 15.59 -10.32 1.46
N ILE A 234 16.72 -9.96 0.85
CA ILE A 234 17.57 -8.84 1.26
C ILE A 234 17.62 -7.83 0.12
N VAL A 235 17.20 -6.59 0.37
CA VAL A 235 17.22 -5.50 -0.61
C VAL A 235 18.35 -4.53 -0.27
N HIS A 236 19.31 -4.36 -1.17
CA HIS A 236 20.40 -3.40 -1.05
C HIS A 236 20.04 -2.06 -1.71
N SER A 237 20.75 -1.00 -1.32
CA SER A 237 20.51 0.37 -1.79
C SER A 237 20.71 0.58 -3.30
N THR A 238 21.44 -0.33 -3.95
CA THR A 238 21.73 -0.30 -5.38
C THR A 238 20.64 -0.95 -6.23
N ALA A 239 19.71 -1.70 -5.62
CA ALA A 239 18.58 -2.29 -6.32
C ALA A 239 17.53 -1.23 -6.65
N LYS A 240 16.97 -1.29 -7.86
CA LYS A 240 15.91 -0.40 -8.33
C LYS A 240 14.62 -1.20 -8.50
N LEU A 241 13.69 -1.02 -7.58
CA LEU A 241 12.42 -1.75 -7.55
C LEU A 241 11.25 -0.77 -7.71
N GLU A 242 10.39 -1.02 -8.69
CA GLU A 242 9.18 -0.22 -8.92
C GLU A 242 7.95 -1.09 -9.18
N GLY A 243 6.93 -1.00 -8.32
CA GLY A 243 5.68 -1.76 -8.45
C GLY A 243 5.82 -3.26 -8.14
N VAL A 244 6.93 -3.69 -7.54
CA VAL A 244 7.25 -5.10 -7.27
C VAL A 244 6.70 -5.55 -5.90
N ILE A 245 6.26 -6.80 -5.82
CA ILE A 245 5.87 -7.45 -4.55
C ILE A 245 6.97 -8.43 -4.12
N LEU A 246 7.45 -8.30 -2.89
CA LEU A 246 8.42 -9.18 -2.24
C LEU A 246 7.71 -10.04 -1.20
N ILE A 247 7.92 -11.35 -1.23
CA ILE A 247 7.30 -12.30 -0.31
C ILE A 247 8.36 -13.23 0.28
N ALA A 248 8.57 -13.19 1.59
CA ALA A 248 9.48 -14.12 2.26
C ALA A 248 9.22 -14.17 3.77
N PRO A 249 9.58 -15.25 4.48
CA PRO A 249 9.46 -15.28 5.93
C PRO A 249 10.18 -14.11 6.62
N SER A 250 11.36 -13.74 6.13
CA SER A 250 12.13 -12.58 6.59
C SER A 250 12.43 -11.63 5.43
N ILE A 251 12.17 -10.33 5.60
CA ILE A 251 12.55 -9.31 4.61
C ILE A 251 13.42 -8.26 5.29
N ILE A 252 14.61 -8.02 4.72
CA ILE A 252 15.54 -6.98 5.17
C ILE A 252 15.72 -5.96 4.06
N ILE A 253 15.23 -4.75 4.29
CA ILE A 253 15.51 -3.59 3.46
C ILE A 253 16.71 -2.88 4.10
N LYS A 254 17.86 -2.88 3.43
CA LYS A 254 19.09 -2.25 3.94
C LYS A 254 18.99 -0.74 3.95
N ASP A 255 19.96 -0.11 4.60
CA ASP A 255 20.06 1.35 4.70
C ASP A 255 20.06 2.01 3.31
N ASN A 256 19.46 3.20 3.23
CA ASN A 256 19.42 4.07 2.05
C ASN A 256 18.75 3.46 0.80
N VAL A 257 17.91 2.42 0.95
CA VAL A 257 17.11 1.88 -0.15
C VAL A 257 16.06 2.90 -0.58
N LYS A 258 15.93 3.09 -1.89
CA LYS A 258 14.89 3.92 -2.51
C LYS A 258 14.10 3.09 -3.52
N GLY A 259 12.77 3.16 -3.47
CA GLY A 259 11.95 2.45 -4.46
C GLY A 259 10.46 2.52 -4.18
N ASN A 260 9.68 1.85 -5.03
CA ASN A 260 8.25 1.65 -4.85
C ASN A 260 8.00 0.14 -4.81
N LEU A 261 7.76 -0.41 -3.63
CA LEU A 261 7.62 -1.86 -3.46
C LEU A 261 6.61 -2.21 -2.38
N GLN A 262 6.13 -3.44 -2.44
CA GLN A 262 5.35 -4.03 -1.37
C GLN A 262 6.11 -5.22 -0.80
N ALA A 263 6.27 -5.29 0.52
CA ALA A 263 6.93 -6.39 1.22
C ALA A 263 5.93 -7.12 2.10
N ILE A 264 5.81 -8.44 1.93
CA ILE A 264 4.91 -9.29 2.69
C ILE A 264 5.75 -10.38 3.36
N ALA A 265 5.80 -10.36 4.69
CA ALA A 265 6.56 -11.32 5.47
C ALA A 265 5.71 -12.04 6.51
N THR A 266 6.21 -13.17 7.02
CA THR A 266 5.52 -13.98 8.02
C THR A 266 6.22 -14.06 9.37
N LYS A 267 7.51 -13.71 9.43
CA LYS A 267 8.31 -13.76 10.67
C LYS A 267 8.94 -12.42 11.03
N LYS A 268 9.60 -11.75 10.08
CA LYS A 268 10.34 -10.52 10.39
C LYS A 268 10.39 -9.55 9.21
N ILE A 269 10.22 -8.26 9.50
CA ILE A 269 10.57 -7.16 8.59
C ILE A 269 11.54 -6.23 9.29
N THR A 270 12.63 -5.89 8.62
CA THR A 270 13.61 -4.90 9.11
C THR A 270 13.86 -3.89 8.01
N VAL A 271 13.55 -2.62 8.30
CA VAL A 271 13.85 -1.50 7.42
C VAL A 271 14.99 -0.70 8.02
N GLY A 272 16.06 -0.57 7.23
CA GLY A 272 17.26 0.19 7.55
C GLY A 272 17.01 1.69 7.66
N LYS A 273 18.10 2.42 7.91
CA LYS A 273 18.10 3.87 8.09
C LYS A 273 18.08 4.59 6.75
N GLY A 274 17.47 5.77 6.70
CA GLY A 274 17.55 6.64 5.51
C GLY A 274 16.82 6.09 4.28
N CYS A 275 15.90 5.13 4.45
CA CYS A 275 15.16 4.56 3.34
C CYS A 275 14.06 5.50 2.86
N TYR A 276 13.74 5.45 1.57
CA TYR A 276 12.60 6.15 0.98
C TYR A 276 11.76 5.18 0.15
N LEU A 277 10.59 4.81 0.67
CA LEU A 277 9.64 3.95 -0.02
C LEU A 277 8.45 4.79 -0.50
N SER A 278 8.36 5.04 -1.80
CA SER A 278 7.38 5.98 -2.37
C SER A 278 6.01 5.35 -2.57
N TYR A 279 4.96 6.16 -2.59
CA TYR A 279 3.59 5.68 -2.71
C TYR A 279 3.31 5.05 -4.09
N PRO A 280 2.54 3.95 -4.17
CA PRO A 280 1.97 3.14 -3.10
C PRO A 280 2.92 2.03 -2.64
N SER A 281 3.65 2.22 -1.54
CA SER A 281 4.47 1.17 -0.92
C SER A 281 3.78 0.57 0.29
N ALA A 282 3.94 -0.74 0.51
CA ALA A 282 3.33 -1.40 1.66
C ALA A 282 4.30 -2.37 2.33
N LEU A 283 4.33 -2.40 3.64
CA LEU A 283 5.11 -3.34 4.42
C LEU A 283 4.16 -4.10 5.35
N ILE A 284 3.96 -5.39 5.10
CA ILE A 284 2.96 -6.22 5.76
C ILE A 284 3.67 -7.39 6.43
N LEU A 285 3.64 -7.43 7.76
CA LEU A 285 3.99 -8.59 8.54
C LEU A 285 2.73 -9.34 8.95
N PHE A 286 2.49 -10.50 8.34
CA PHE A 286 1.40 -11.41 8.67
C PHE A 286 1.92 -12.51 9.60
N ASP A 287 1.88 -12.27 10.91
CA ASP A 287 2.40 -13.19 11.91
C ASP A 287 1.56 -14.47 11.96
N GLN A 288 2.17 -15.56 11.49
CA GLN A 288 1.62 -16.91 11.50
C GLN A 288 2.16 -17.79 12.63
N ASN A 289 3.01 -17.25 13.52
CA ASN A 289 3.61 -18.05 14.57
C ASN A 289 2.50 -18.63 15.47
N LYS A 290 2.50 -19.96 15.62
CA LYS A 290 1.66 -20.63 16.60
C LYS A 290 2.09 -20.16 17.98
N ILE A 291 1.13 -19.83 18.84
CA ILE A 291 1.39 -19.54 20.26
C ILE A 291 2.15 -20.75 20.81
N LYS A 292 3.45 -20.57 21.11
CA LYS A 292 4.19 -21.59 21.84
C LYS A 292 3.70 -21.49 23.28
N ASN A 293 2.96 -22.49 23.75
CA ASN A 293 2.69 -22.71 25.16
C ASN A 293 4.00 -23.10 25.87
N THR A 294 4.97 -22.18 25.92
CA THR A 294 6.15 -22.37 26.76
C THR A 294 5.77 -21.89 28.15
N THR A 295 5.44 -22.85 29.02
CA THR A 295 5.48 -22.76 30.49
C THR A 295 6.93 -22.60 30.98
N GLU A 296 7.68 -21.68 30.39
CA GLU A 296 9.00 -21.30 30.85
C GLU A 296 8.94 -19.86 31.35
N GLY A 297 9.02 -19.73 32.66
CA GLY A 297 9.06 -18.46 33.39
C GLY A 297 10.35 -17.68 33.11
N THR A 298 10.53 -17.23 31.88
CA THR A 298 11.55 -16.25 31.53
C THR A 298 10.89 -14.88 31.39
N THR A 299 11.27 -13.98 32.30
CA THR A 299 11.15 -12.53 32.23
C THR A 299 11.31 -12.04 30.79
N SER A 300 10.19 -11.88 30.09
CA SER A 300 10.12 -11.59 28.64
C SER A 300 10.39 -10.11 28.34
N GLN A 301 11.46 -9.55 28.90
CA GLN A 301 11.85 -8.16 28.68
C GLN A 301 12.66 -7.94 27.38
N ASN A 302 13.18 -9.00 26.75
CA ASN A 302 14.13 -8.90 25.62
C ASN A 302 13.78 -9.82 24.43
N LYS A 303 12.57 -9.75 23.87
CA LYS A 303 12.37 -10.25 22.50
C LYS A 303 12.48 -9.07 21.54
N GLU A 304 13.40 -9.18 20.57
CA GLU A 304 13.51 -8.22 19.49
C GLU A 304 12.14 -8.02 18.81
N PRO A 305 11.79 -6.79 18.39
CA PRO A 305 10.56 -6.56 17.65
C PRO A 305 10.55 -7.35 16.34
N ASP A 306 9.38 -7.87 15.98
CA ASP A 306 9.20 -8.64 14.74
C ASP A 306 9.23 -7.70 13.51
N PHE A 307 8.82 -6.44 13.68
CA PHE A 307 8.82 -5.42 12.64
C PHE A 307 9.52 -4.16 13.15
N THR A 308 10.64 -3.81 12.54
CA THR A 308 11.42 -2.61 12.88
C THR A 308 11.57 -1.66 11.70
N ILE A 309 11.39 -0.36 11.96
CA ILE A 309 11.64 0.73 11.03
C ILE A 309 12.66 1.67 11.67
N SER A 310 13.86 1.70 11.09
CA SER A 310 15.00 2.46 11.64
C SER A 310 14.91 3.95 11.32
N LYS A 311 15.73 4.74 12.02
CA LYS A 311 15.75 6.22 11.97
C LYS A 311 15.80 6.80 10.55
N ASN A 312 15.23 8.01 10.43
CA ASN A 312 15.28 8.85 9.22
C ASN A 312 14.73 8.17 7.95
N THR A 313 13.78 7.26 8.12
CA THR A 313 13.14 6.53 7.02
C THR A 313 11.78 7.12 6.71
N LEU A 314 11.51 7.39 5.44
CA LEU A 314 10.25 7.88 4.92
C LEU A 314 9.53 6.76 4.15
N ILE A 315 8.30 6.45 4.57
CA ILE A 315 7.45 5.45 3.92
C ILE A 315 6.13 6.11 3.54
N GLU A 316 5.78 6.05 2.27
CA GLU A 316 4.52 6.55 1.76
C GLU A 316 3.63 5.36 1.36
N GLY A 317 2.53 5.17 2.10
CA GLY A 317 1.62 4.05 1.96
C GLY A 317 1.32 3.38 3.30
N SER A 318 1.41 2.04 3.36
CA SER A 318 0.86 1.28 4.49
C SER A 318 1.90 0.44 5.24
N VAL A 319 1.89 0.52 6.57
CA VAL A 319 2.68 -0.33 7.48
C VAL A 319 1.71 -1.18 8.28
N VAL A 320 1.80 -2.51 8.14
CA VAL A 320 0.80 -3.44 8.62
C VAL A 320 1.44 -4.54 9.45
N TYR A 321 0.92 -4.75 10.66
CA TYR A 321 1.17 -5.91 11.49
C TYR A 321 -0.17 -6.60 11.76
N LEU A 322 -0.32 -7.82 11.24
CA LEU A 322 -1.49 -8.67 11.43
C LEU A 322 -1.09 -9.93 12.19
N LYS A 323 -2.00 -10.47 12.98
CA LYS A 323 -1.78 -11.73 13.69
C LYS A 323 -2.86 -12.74 13.37
N LYS A 324 -2.45 -13.94 12.94
CA LYS A 324 -3.41 -15.01 12.64
C LYS A 324 -4.13 -15.51 13.90
N GLN A 325 -3.44 -15.52 15.05
CA GLN A 325 -4.00 -15.95 16.32
C GLN A 325 -4.01 -14.80 17.33
N LYS A 326 -5.06 -14.73 18.14
CA LYS A 326 -5.15 -13.76 19.24
C LYS A 326 -4.27 -14.25 20.39
N ASP A 327 -3.05 -13.73 20.50
CA ASP A 327 -2.25 -13.87 21.71
C ASP A 327 -2.89 -13.06 22.84
N THR A 328 -3.19 -13.74 23.96
CA THR A 328 -3.72 -13.14 25.19
C THR A 328 -2.67 -13.02 26.29
N GLN A 329 -1.46 -13.57 26.09
CA GLN A 329 -0.49 -13.75 27.17
C GLN A 329 0.63 -12.70 27.19
N ASN A 330 1.06 -12.16 26.04
CA ASN A 330 2.19 -11.23 26.03
C ASN A 330 1.80 -9.75 25.85
N ARG A 331 1.44 -9.10 26.96
CA ARG A 331 1.07 -7.66 27.00
C ARG A 331 2.24 -6.71 26.77
N ILE A 332 3.50 -7.16 26.89
CA ILE A 332 4.68 -6.28 26.86
C ILE A 332 5.55 -6.45 25.61
N LYS A 333 5.34 -7.51 24.80
CA LYS A 333 6.09 -7.70 23.56
C LYS A 333 5.82 -6.55 22.60
N THR A 334 6.90 -5.91 22.14
CA THR A 334 6.84 -4.93 21.05
C THR A 334 6.78 -5.69 19.73
N HIS A 335 5.74 -5.46 18.94
CA HIS A 335 5.55 -6.15 17.66
C HIS A 335 6.02 -5.29 16.49
N LEU A 336 5.63 -4.01 16.51
CA LEU A 336 6.08 -2.98 15.58
C LEU A 336 6.85 -1.90 16.35
N LYS A 337 8.05 -1.58 15.90
CA LYS A 337 8.87 -0.49 16.44
C LYS A 337 9.22 0.50 15.34
N THR A 338 8.98 1.78 15.59
CA THR A 338 9.49 2.89 14.78
C THR A 338 10.46 3.71 15.61
N GLU A 339 11.54 4.17 14.99
CA GLU A 339 12.57 4.95 15.67
C GLU A 339 12.48 6.45 15.36
N LEU A 340 13.19 7.26 16.15
CA LEU A 340 13.22 8.71 15.96
C LEU A 340 13.57 9.11 14.52
N GLY A 341 12.83 10.08 13.98
CA GLY A 341 13.01 10.59 12.62
C GLY A 341 12.34 9.76 11.53
N THR A 342 11.66 8.65 11.86
CA THR A 342 10.81 7.97 10.88
C THR A 342 9.58 8.80 10.57
N GLU A 343 9.20 8.84 9.30
CA GLU A 343 7.96 9.46 8.83
C GLU A 343 7.17 8.47 7.98
N ILE A 344 5.90 8.27 8.32
CA ILE A 344 4.98 7.42 7.55
C ILE A 344 3.84 8.30 7.05
N ILE A 345 3.70 8.44 5.73
CA ILE A 345 2.61 9.17 5.10
C ILE A 345 1.60 8.15 4.58
N GLY A 346 0.49 7.98 5.30
CA GLY A 346 -0.50 6.95 5.01
C GLY A 346 -1.02 6.28 6.28
N GLU A 347 -0.94 4.95 6.35
CA GLU A 347 -1.62 4.17 7.39
C GLU A 347 -0.71 3.20 8.11
N VAL A 348 -0.82 3.15 9.43
CA VAL A 348 -0.22 2.12 10.29
C VAL A 348 -1.34 1.29 10.88
N TYR A 349 -1.43 0.01 10.54
CA TYR A 349 -2.42 -0.92 11.10
C TYR A 349 -1.72 -2.04 11.88
N CYS A 350 -1.80 -2.00 13.21
CA CYS A 350 -1.12 -2.94 14.09
C CYS A 350 -2.09 -3.67 15.01
N GLU A 351 -2.31 -4.95 14.78
CA GLU A 351 -3.09 -5.81 15.70
C GLU A 351 -2.30 -6.23 16.97
N GLY A 352 -1.08 -5.75 17.12
CA GLY A 352 -0.19 -6.00 18.26
C GLY A 352 0.04 -4.74 19.10
N ASN A 353 1.22 -4.69 19.70
CA ASN A 353 1.70 -3.52 20.45
C ASN A 353 2.75 -2.78 19.62
N ILE A 354 2.66 -1.45 19.63
CA ILE A 354 3.56 -0.58 18.88
C ILE A 354 4.42 0.28 19.82
N ASP A 355 5.75 0.27 19.60
CA ASP A 355 6.69 1.25 20.13
C ASP A 355 6.89 2.34 19.09
N PHE A 356 6.20 3.45 19.29
CA PHE A 356 6.04 4.50 18.29
C PHE A 356 6.86 5.74 18.64
N GLN A 357 7.91 5.98 17.88
CA GLN A 357 8.67 7.23 17.83
C GLN A 357 8.72 7.73 16.38
N GLY A 358 8.62 9.04 16.18
CA GLY A 358 8.58 9.64 14.84
C GLY A 358 7.20 10.23 14.49
N ILE A 359 6.89 10.29 13.19
CA ILE A 359 5.72 10.99 12.66
C ILE A 359 4.88 10.04 11.79
N VAL A 360 3.57 10.00 12.02
CA VAL A 360 2.60 9.45 11.07
C VAL A 360 1.73 10.59 10.58
N ARG A 361 1.70 10.81 9.27
CA ARG A 361 0.77 11.73 8.60
C ARG A 361 -0.35 10.92 7.97
N GLY A 362 -1.46 10.78 8.69
CA GLY A 362 -2.56 9.90 8.34
C GLY A 362 -3.08 9.17 9.55
N SER A 363 -3.11 7.84 9.49
CA SER A 363 -3.84 7.03 10.45
C SER A 363 -3.00 6.01 11.17
N VAL A 364 -3.17 5.90 12.48
CA VAL A 364 -2.61 4.82 13.30
C VAL A 364 -3.75 4.04 13.94
N TYR A 365 -3.85 2.76 13.64
CA TYR A 365 -4.77 1.81 14.26
C TYR A 365 -3.94 0.83 15.07
N THR A 366 -4.12 0.82 16.39
CA THR A 366 -3.36 -0.09 17.25
C THR A 366 -4.15 -0.55 18.46
N ARG A 367 -3.83 -1.72 18.98
CA ARG A 367 -4.42 -2.20 20.24
C ARG A 367 -3.83 -1.50 21.45
N GLN A 368 -2.52 -1.24 21.42
CA GLN A 368 -1.79 -0.72 22.56
C GLN A 368 -0.48 -0.08 22.12
N PHE A 369 -0.18 1.08 22.69
CA PHE A 369 1.14 1.69 22.62
C PHE A 369 2.03 1.16 23.73
N ILE A 370 3.33 1.04 23.47
CA ILE A 370 4.34 0.75 24.47
C ILE A 370 5.46 1.76 24.28
N ALA A 371 6.00 2.31 25.36
CA ALA A 371 7.26 3.05 25.31
C ALA A 371 8.32 2.28 26.10
N ASN A 372 9.40 1.89 25.42
CA ASN A 372 10.56 1.27 26.05
C ASN A 372 11.61 2.36 26.31
N GLN A 373 11.71 2.83 27.56
CA GLN A 373 12.58 3.96 27.91
C GLN A 373 13.32 3.68 29.21
N SER A 374 14.63 3.94 29.22
CA SER A 374 15.48 3.81 30.42
C SER A 374 15.37 2.45 31.12
N GLY A 375 15.24 1.35 30.35
CA GLY A 375 15.07 0.00 30.87
C GLY A 375 13.69 -0.34 31.44
N SER A 376 12.73 0.60 31.34
CA SER A 376 11.33 0.41 31.76
C SER A 376 10.38 0.31 30.57
N ILE A 377 9.29 -0.43 30.75
CA ILE A 377 8.22 -0.61 29.76
C ILE A 377 6.98 0.12 30.26
N TYR A 378 6.53 1.14 29.51
CA TYR A 378 5.36 1.92 29.83
C TYR A 378 4.21 1.55 28.89
N LEU A 379 3.11 1.03 29.44
CA LEU A 379 1.94 0.60 28.66
C LEU A 379 1.00 1.76 28.36
N ASN A 380 0.45 1.79 27.16
CA ASN A 380 -0.37 2.88 26.63
C ASN A 380 0.31 4.25 26.70
N HIS A 381 1.63 4.30 26.50
CA HIS A 381 2.38 5.55 26.44
C HIS A 381 2.86 5.82 25.02
N ILE A 382 2.68 7.05 24.54
CA ILE A 382 3.37 7.58 23.36
C ILE A 382 4.44 8.56 23.85
N TYR A 383 5.68 8.34 23.42
CA TYR A 383 6.82 9.17 23.78
C TYR A 383 7.44 9.81 22.54
N ASN A 384 7.37 11.13 22.43
CA ASN A 384 7.85 11.91 21.27
C ASN A 384 7.25 11.48 19.92
N GLY A 385 6.05 10.90 19.93
CA GLY A 385 5.35 10.44 18.73
C GLY A 385 4.36 11.49 18.23
N LYS A 386 4.30 11.70 16.91
CA LYS A 386 3.38 12.67 16.31
C LYS A 386 2.45 11.98 15.33
N ILE A 387 1.14 12.12 15.55
CA ILE A 387 0.09 11.67 14.64
C ILE A 387 -0.59 12.92 14.11
N LEU A 388 -0.40 13.18 12.82
CA LEU A 388 -0.78 14.40 12.14
C LEU A 388 -1.78 14.11 11.02
N ASN A 389 -2.42 15.14 10.49
CA ASN A 389 -3.29 15.00 9.32
C ASN A 389 -2.51 14.57 8.07
N ASN A 390 -3.14 13.73 7.25
CA ASN A 390 -2.56 13.30 5.98
C ASN A 390 -2.52 14.49 5.00
N PRO A 391 -1.35 14.88 4.46
CA PRO A 391 -1.25 15.95 3.47
C PRO A 391 -1.74 15.53 2.07
N ILE A 392 -1.91 14.23 1.80
CA ILE A 392 -2.28 13.72 0.48
C ILE A 392 -3.80 13.79 0.29
N PRO A 393 -4.30 14.63 -0.65
CA PRO A 393 -5.71 14.63 -1.00
C PRO A 393 -6.07 13.34 -1.73
N ASN A 394 -7.24 12.76 -1.41
CA ASN A 394 -7.74 11.51 -2.01
C ASN A 394 -6.79 10.31 -1.83
N TYR A 395 -6.12 10.21 -0.68
CA TYR A 395 -5.37 9.02 -0.30
C TYR A 395 -6.27 7.76 -0.34
N ALA A 396 -5.73 6.68 -0.91
CA ALA A 396 -6.40 5.39 -1.07
C ALA A 396 -5.62 4.30 -0.33
N GLY A 397 -6.11 3.89 0.83
CA GLY A 397 -5.42 3.03 1.78
C GLY A 397 -5.86 1.56 1.78
N LEU A 398 -5.60 0.91 2.91
CA LEU A 398 -5.90 -0.47 3.23
C LEU A 398 -7.38 -0.82 3.03
N PRO A 399 -7.73 -2.07 2.72
CA PRO A 399 -9.09 -2.45 2.36
C PRO A 399 -10.00 -2.62 3.60
N PHE A 400 -10.38 -1.51 4.26
CA PHE A 400 -11.34 -1.52 5.37
C PHE A 400 -12.75 -1.89 4.93
N ILE A 401 -13.48 -2.67 5.72
CA ILE A 401 -14.90 -2.96 5.42
C ILE A 401 -15.74 -1.68 5.47
N ASN A 402 -16.85 -1.64 4.74
CA ASN A 402 -17.81 -0.53 4.73
C ASN A 402 -17.19 0.85 4.41
N SER A 403 -16.09 0.88 3.67
CA SER A 403 -15.46 2.12 3.22
C SER A 403 -15.63 2.31 1.71
N LYS A 404 -15.71 3.57 1.30
CA LYS A 404 -15.68 3.93 -0.13
C LYS A 404 -14.27 3.71 -0.65
N ASN A 405 -14.15 3.48 -1.96
CA ASN A 405 -12.88 3.30 -2.62
C ASN A 405 -12.54 4.46 -3.54
N SER A 406 -11.24 4.66 -3.77
CA SER A 406 -10.71 5.57 -4.78
C SER A 406 -9.50 4.96 -5.47
N VAL A 407 -9.07 5.60 -6.56
CA VAL A 407 -7.89 5.19 -7.32
C VAL A 407 -6.63 5.66 -6.59
N ALA A 408 -5.78 4.71 -6.19
CA ALA A 408 -4.48 4.95 -5.61
C ALA A 408 -3.46 5.37 -6.68
N LYS A 409 -3.37 4.60 -7.77
CA LYS A 409 -2.39 4.82 -8.85
C LYS A 409 -2.88 4.20 -10.14
N TRP A 410 -2.75 4.92 -11.26
CA TRP A 410 -2.91 4.35 -12.60
C TRP A 410 -1.64 3.59 -12.99
N LEU A 411 -1.81 2.43 -13.59
CA LEU A 411 -0.74 1.50 -13.95
C LEU A 411 -0.68 1.29 -15.47
N TYR A 412 0.53 1.06 -15.96
CA TYR A 412 0.85 0.92 -17.39
C TYR A 412 1.58 -0.40 -17.69
#